data_AF-A0A355BWM4-F1
#
_entry.id   AF-A0A355BWM4-F1
#
_cell.length_a   1.000
_cell.length_b   1.000
_cell.length_c   1.000
_cell.angle_alpha   90.00
_cell.angle_beta   90.00
_cell.angle_gamma   90.00
#
_symmetry.space_group_name_H-M   'P 1'
#
loop_
_entity.id
_entity.type
_entity.pdbx_description
1 polymer ?
#
loop_
_entity_poly.entity_id
_entity_poly.type
_entity_poly.pdbx_seq_one_letter_code
_entity_poly.pdbx_strand_id
1 'polypeptide(L)' 'MIRQFAAALAALFAVSCASHDILNSEQLAASSQSAGTSAAPSPDYLIGPLDALEVFVWRAPELSTKITVRPDGRISTP' A
#
# COMPACT_ATOMS: atom_id res chain seq x y z
N MET A 1 40.70 24.44 -25.60
CA MET A 1 39.60 24.80 -24.67
C MET A 1 38.26 24.16 -25.05
N ILE A 2 37.93 23.97 -26.34
CA ILE A 2 36.70 23.27 -26.81
C ILE A 2 36.53 21.82 -26.30
N ARG A 3 37.62 21.06 -26.10
CA ARG A 3 37.56 19.69 -25.57
C ARG A 3 37.07 19.59 -24.12
N GLN A 4 37.24 20.65 -23.33
CA GLN A 4 36.80 20.65 -21.93
C GLN A 4 35.30 20.94 -21.80
N PHE A 5 34.75 21.77 -22.70
CA PHE A 5 33.30 22.03 -22.76
C PHE A 5 32.50 20.80 -23.23
N ALA A 6 33.04 20.02 -24.18
CA ALA A 6 32.39 18.79 -24.64
C ALA A 6 32.26 17.73 -23.53
N ALA A 7 33.27 17.62 -22.66
CA ALA A 7 33.23 16.68 -21.53
C ALA A 7 32.19 17.08 -20.46
N ALA A 8 32.03 18.38 -20.21
CA ALA A 8 31.05 18.88 -19.24
C ALA A 8 29.59 18.69 -19.73
N LEU A 9 29.34 18.86 -21.03
CA LEU A 9 28.02 18.63 -21.61
C LEU A 9 27.61 17.14 -21.58
N ALA A 10 28.56 16.24 -21.83
CA ALA A 10 28.30 14.79 -21.79
C ALA A 10 27.94 14.26 -20.39
N ALA A 11 28.51 14.85 -19.33
CA ALA A 11 28.19 14.47 -17.94
C ALA A 11 26.76 14.85 -17.53
N LEU A 12 26.20 15.92 -18.11
CA LEU A 12 24.81 16.34 -17.86
C LEU A 12 23.78 15.38 -18.47
N PHE A 13 24.08 14.74 -19.59
CA PHE A 13 23.15 13.79 -20.23
C PHE A 13 23.10 12.43 -19.53
N ALA A 14 24.20 11.95 -18.94
CA ALA A 14 24.24 10.65 -18.26
C ALA A 14 23.39 10.57 -16.98
N VAL A 15 23.09 11.72 -16.35
CA VAL A 15 22.25 11.79 -15.13
C VAL A 15 20.76 11.61 -15.45
N SER A 16 20.33 11.81 -16.70
CA SER A 16 18.91 11.75 -17.07
C SER A 16 18.36 10.32 -17.24
N CYS A 17 19.23 9.33 -17.47
CA CYS A 17 18.79 7.93 -17.67
C CYS A 17 18.42 7.21 -16.37
N ALA A 18 18.78 7.73 -15.20
CA ALA A 18 18.43 7.10 -13.91
C ALA A 18 17.02 7.47 -13.41
N SER A 19 16.30 8.36 -14.10
CA SER A 19 15.03 8.92 -13.63
C SER A 19 13.80 8.45 -14.41
N HIS A 20 13.93 7.52 -15.36
CA HIS A 20 12.79 7.08 -16.17
C HIS A 20 11.94 5.96 -15.52
N ASP A 21 12.36 5.40 -14.38
CA ASP A 21 11.62 4.34 -13.68
C ASP A 21 10.50 4.82 -12.75
N ILE A 22 10.32 6.15 -12.55
CA ILE A 22 9.33 6.68 -11.59
C ILE A 22 7.91 6.81 -12.20
N LEU A 23 7.73 6.57 -13.51
CA LEU A 23 6.43 6.71 -14.17
C LEU A 23 5.72 5.40 -14.53
N ASN A 24 6.35 4.23 -14.32
CA ASN A 24 5.75 2.93 -14.64
C ASN A 24 5.19 2.23 -13.40
N SER A 25 4.29 2.88 -12.68
CA SER A 25 3.44 2.24 -11.65
C SER A 25 2.08 1.80 -12.22
N GLU A 26 2.05 1.41 -13.50
CA GLU A 26 1.00 0.61 -14.10
C GLU A 26 1.38 -0.88 -13.98
N GLN A 27 1.48 -1.38 -12.75
CA GLN A 27 1.43 -2.83 -12.50
C GLN A 27 0.11 -3.18 -11.83
N LEU A 28 -0.98 -2.91 -12.55
CA LEU A 28 -2.19 -3.74 -12.46
C LEU A 28 -1.90 -5.05 -13.19
N ALA A 29 -1.24 -5.99 -12.51
CA ALA A 29 -1.31 -7.39 -12.88
C ALA A 29 -2.49 -8.01 -12.12
N ALA A 30 -3.66 -7.94 -12.73
CA ALA A 30 -4.80 -8.71 -12.32
C ALA A 30 -4.54 -10.22 -12.53
N SER A 31 -4.95 -10.97 -11.51
CA SER A 31 -5.43 -12.37 -11.54
C SER A 31 -4.43 -13.51 -11.78
N SER A 32 -4.24 -14.32 -10.74
CA SER A 32 -4.86 -15.65 -10.71
C SER A 32 -4.64 -16.30 -9.34
N GLN A 33 -5.72 -16.55 -8.61
CA GLN A 33 -5.75 -17.49 -7.50
C GLN A 33 -5.18 -18.83 -7.98
N SER A 34 -4.00 -19.22 -7.47
CA SER A 34 -3.69 -20.64 -7.33
C SER A 34 -4.34 -21.13 -6.04
N ALA A 35 -5.61 -21.50 -6.14
CA ALA A 35 -6.27 -22.33 -5.14
C ALA A 35 -5.65 -23.73 -5.23
N GLY A 36 -4.57 -23.98 -4.50
CA GLY A 36 -3.87 -25.26 -4.61
C GLY A 36 -2.58 -25.42 -3.81
N THR A 37 -2.18 -24.45 -2.98
CA THR A 37 -1.26 -24.76 -1.89
C THR A 37 -2.12 -24.74 -0.63
N SER A 38 -2.08 -25.80 0.19
CA SER A 38 -2.52 -25.70 1.57
C SER A 38 -1.68 -24.62 2.20
N ALA A 39 -2.18 -23.39 2.15
CA ALA A 39 -1.59 -22.26 2.84
C ALA A 39 -1.46 -22.74 4.29
N ALA A 40 -0.22 -22.86 4.78
CA ALA A 40 0.00 -22.89 6.21
C ALA A 40 -0.88 -21.79 6.80
N PRO A 41 -1.61 -22.05 7.90
CA PRO A 41 -2.58 -21.11 8.42
C PRO A 41 -1.92 -19.74 8.48
N SER A 42 -2.45 -18.81 7.69
CA SER A 42 -1.97 -17.44 7.71
C SER A 42 -2.03 -16.97 9.15
N PRO A 43 -1.03 -16.21 9.64
CA PRO A 43 -1.09 -15.70 10.99
C PRO A 43 -2.39 -14.94 11.20
N ASP A 44 -2.99 -15.11 12.39
CA ASP A 44 -4.20 -14.38 12.76
C ASP A 44 -3.94 -12.87 12.66
N TYR A 45 -4.90 -12.16 12.09
CA TYR A 45 -4.83 -10.71 12.00
C TYR A 45 -5.11 -10.07 13.36
N LEU A 46 -4.18 -9.23 13.82
CA LEU A 46 -4.33 -8.46 15.04
C LEU A 46 -4.74 -7.03 14.68
N ILE A 47 -5.95 -6.65 15.09
CA ILE A 47 -6.47 -5.29 14.92
C ILE A 47 -5.58 -4.29 15.67
N GLY A 48 -5.10 -3.27 14.96
CA GLY A 48 -4.20 -2.25 15.48
C GLY A 48 -4.88 -0.91 15.79
N PRO A 49 -4.20 -0.02 16.55
CA PRO A 49 -4.63 1.37 16.69
C PRO A 49 -4.74 2.05 15.32
N LEU A 50 -5.77 2.89 15.16
CA LEU A 50 -6.09 3.60 13.92
C LEU A 50 -6.65 2.74 12.78
N ASP A 51 -6.89 1.45 12.99
CA ASP A 51 -7.61 0.62 12.02
C ASP A 51 -9.06 1.07 11.87
N ALA A 52 -9.59 1.00 10.65
CA ALA A 52 -11.00 1.25 10.37
C ALA A 52 -11.77 -0.09 10.36
N LEU A 53 -12.82 -0.18 11.16
CA LEU A 53 -13.67 -1.35 11.29
C LEU A 53 -15.12 -1.00 10.96
N GLU A 54 -15.82 -1.96 10.35
CA GLU A 54 -17.26 -1.92 10.17
C GLU A 54 -17.87 -3.03 11.03
N VAL A 55 -18.73 -2.64 11.97
CA VAL A 55 -19.35 -3.57 12.94
C VAL A 55 -20.81 -3.75 12.54
N PHE A 56 -21.21 -5.01 12.30
CA PHE A 56 -22.58 -5.38 11.98
C PHE A 56 -23.23 -6.12 13.14
N VAL A 57 -24.38 -5.61 13.61
CA VAL A 57 -25.15 -6.22 14.68
C VAL A 57 -26.38 -6.91 14.10
N TRP A 58 -26.40 -8.23 14.18
CA TRP A 58 -27.50 -9.02 13.65
C TRP A 58 -28.82 -8.75 14.40
N ARG A 59 -29.92 -8.57 13.65
CA ARG A 59 -31.26 -8.19 14.16
C ARG A 59 -31.35 -6.83 14.89
N ALA A 60 -30.28 -6.03 14.88
CA ALA A 60 -30.28 -4.65 15.37
C ALA A 60 -29.40 -3.78 14.46
N PRO A 61 -29.74 -3.63 13.17
CA PRO A 61 -28.92 -2.90 12.20
C PRO A 61 -28.69 -1.43 12.58
N GLU A 62 -29.56 -0.83 13.39
CA GLU A 62 -29.43 0.53 13.92
C GLU A 62 -28.19 0.73 14.82
N LEU A 63 -27.64 -0.36 15.36
CA LEU A 63 -26.40 -0.34 16.15
C LEU A 63 -25.15 -0.61 15.29
N SER A 64 -25.33 -0.91 14.00
CA SER A 64 -24.20 -1.18 13.09
C SER A 64 -23.54 0.15 12.70
N THR A 65 -22.22 0.20 12.77
CA THR A 65 -21.49 1.46 12.58
C THR A 65 -20.08 1.24 12.05
N LYS A 66 -19.52 2.29 11.45
CA LYS A 66 -18.13 2.38 11.02
C LYS A 66 -17.37 3.18 12.06
N ILE A 67 -16.33 2.58 12.62
CA ILE A 67 -15.55 3.18 13.70
C ILE A 67 -14.06 2.94 13.47
N THR A 68 -13.25 3.81 14.06
CA THR A 68 -11.80 3.69 14.06
C THR A 68 -11.32 3.24 15.43
N VAL A 69 -10.38 2.31 15.46
CA VAL A 69 -9.74 1.86 16.70
C VAL A 69 -8.95 3.03 17.28
N ARG A 70 -9.18 3.33 18.55
CA ARG A 70 -8.54 4.46 19.22
C ARG A 70 -7.03 4.20 19.40
N PRO A 71 -6.22 5.25 19.64
CA PRO A 71 -4.78 5.11 19.92
C PRO A 71 -4.45 4.24 21.14
N ASP A 72 -5.40 4.05 22.06
CA ASP A 72 -5.26 3.16 23.22
C ASP A 72 -5.64 1.69 22.92
N GLY A 73 -5.95 1.37 21.66
CA GLY A 73 -6.37 0.04 21.22
C GLY A 73 -7.82 -0.31 21.55
N ARG A 74 -8.60 0.62 22.11
CA ARG A 74 -9.99 0.37 22.48
C ARG A 74 -10.96 0.69 21.36
N ILE A 75 -12.07 -0.03 21.37
CA ILE A 75 -13.21 0.12 20.46
C ILE A 75 -14.37 0.71 21.28
N SER A 76 -15.09 1.67 20.71
CA SER A 76 -16.28 2.26 21.34
C SER A 76 -17.42 2.29 20.35
N THR A 77 -18.54 1.69 20.74
CA THR A 77 -19.80 1.61 19.97
C THR A 77 -20.91 2.32 20.76
N PRO A 78 -21.94 2.85 20.06
CA PRO A 78 -23.08 3.50 20.71
C PRO A 78 -23.90 2.54 21.58
#